data_AF-A0A6M2CYU0-F1
#
_entry.id   AF-A0A6M2CYU0-F1
#
_cell.length_a   1.000
_cell.length_b   1.000
_cell.length_c   1.000
_cell.angle_alpha   90.00
_cell.angle_beta   90.00
_cell.angle_gamma   90.00
#
_symmetry.space_group_name_H-M   'P 1'
#
loop_
_entity.id
_entity.type
_entity.pdbx_description
1 polymer ?
#
loop_
_entity_poly.entity_id
_entity_poly.type
_entity_poly.pdbx_seq_one_letter_code
_entity_poly.pdbx_strand_id
1 'polypeptide(L)' 'MKNLFLLVAVLLLSAALFTEAQRFPGGGGGGGFPRPGGGRRCGNLVCRPRQRCVPQQVQCIRAPCPTLYRCV' A
#
# COMPACT_ATOMS: atom_id res chain seq x y z
N MET A 1 -40.95 -23.75 -12.05
CA MET A 1 -40.58 -22.32 -12.26
C MET A 1 -40.26 -21.56 -10.97
N LYS A 2 -40.94 -21.79 -9.84
CA LYS A 2 -40.62 -21.15 -8.54
C LYS A 2 -39.15 -21.32 -8.10
N ASN A 3 -38.59 -22.51 -8.29
CA ASN A 3 -37.21 -22.81 -7.89
C ASN A 3 -36.17 -22.09 -8.76
N LEU A 4 -36.52 -21.78 -10.02
CA LEU A 4 -35.64 -21.01 -10.91
C LEU A 4 -35.53 -19.56 -10.43
N PHE A 5 -36.62 -18.96 -9.97
CA PHE A 5 -36.61 -17.61 -9.39
C PHE A 5 -35.77 -17.54 -8.12
N LEU A 6 -35.86 -18.57 -7.26
CA LEU A 6 -35.02 -18.66 -6.06
C LEU A 6 -33.54 -18.79 -6.40
N LEU A 7 -33.21 -19.62 -7.40
CA LEU A 7 -31.82 -19.77 -7.85
C LEU A 7 -31.26 -18.47 -8.44
N VAL A 8 -32.02 -17.79 -9.29
CA VAL A 8 -31.59 -16.50 -9.88
C VAL A 8 -31.43 -15.43 -8.78
N ALA A 9 -32.32 -15.38 -7.81
CA ALA A 9 -32.21 -14.45 -6.68
C ALA A 9 -30.96 -14.70 -5.83
N VAL A 10 -30.65 -15.96 -5.52
CA VAL A 10 -29.45 -16.33 -4.75
C VAL A 10 -28.17 -16.01 -5.54
N LEU A 11 -28.18 -16.22 -6.86
CA LEU A 11 -27.03 -15.94 -7.73
C LEU A 11 -26.77 -14.44 -7.88
N LEU A 12 -27.82 -13.61 -7.92
CA LEU A 12 -27.71 -12.15 -7.91
C LEU A 12 -27.24 -11.60 -6.55
N LEU A 13 -27.74 -12.14 -5.44
CA LEU A 13 -27.31 -11.72 -4.09
C LEU A 13 -25.82 -12.00 -3.86
N SER A 14 -25.35 -13.16 -4.31
CA SER A 14 -23.92 -13.53 -4.18
C SER A 14 -23.04 -12.61 -5.03
N ALA A 15 -23.42 -12.29 -6.26
CA ALA A 15 -22.67 -11.35 -7.10
C ALA A 15 -22.54 -9.94 -6.48
N ALA A 16 -23.59 -9.44 -5.81
CA ALA A 16 -23.56 -8.14 -5.13
C ALA A 16 -22.65 -8.13 -3.88
N LEU A 17 -22.49 -9.27 -3.20
CA LEU A 17 -21.57 -9.39 -2.06
C LEU A 17 -20.10 -9.38 -2.51
N PHE A 18 -19.77 -9.88 -3.70
CA PHE A 18 -18.40 -9.88 -4.22
C PHE A 18 -17.92 -8.51 -4.71
N THR A 19 -18.82 -7.58 -5.02
CA THR A 19 -18.46 -6.22 -5.48
C THR A 19 -17.87 -5.32 -4.38
N GLU A 20 -18.13 -5.60 -3.10
CA GLU A 20 -17.60 -4.80 -1.97
C GLU A 20 -16.20 -5.26 -1.51
N ALA A 21 -15.82 -6.51 -1.80
CA ALA A 21 -14.49 -7.04 -1.45
C ALA A 21 -13.37 -6.57 -2.40
N GLN A 22 -13.73 -6.05 -3.58
CA GLN A 22 -12.78 -5.59 -4.60
C GLN A 22 -12.70 -4.06 -4.72
N ARG A 23 -13.39 -3.32 -3.84
CA ARG A 23 -13.29 -1.85 -3.77
C ARG A 23 -11.97 -1.35 -3.15
N PHE A 24 -10.93 -2.17 -3.20
CA PHE A 24 -9.54 -1.73 -3.18
C PHE A 24 -8.94 -1.93 -4.58
N PRO A 25 -9.07 -0.95 -5.50
CA PRO A 25 -8.24 -0.90 -6.69
C PRO A 25 -6.81 -0.60 -6.25
N GLY A 26 -6.04 -1.62 -5.92
CA GLY A 26 -4.67 -1.45 -5.46
C GLY A 26 -3.97 -2.74 -5.05
N GLY A 27 -3.37 -3.39 -6.04
CA GLY A 27 -2.03 -4.01 -5.97
C GLY A 27 -1.72 -4.96 -4.81
N GLY A 28 -1.50 -6.23 -5.15
CA GLY A 28 -0.93 -7.22 -4.25
C GLY A 28 0.33 -6.72 -3.52
N GLY A 29 0.39 -7.02 -2.22
CA GLY A 29 1.53 -6.74 -1.36
C GLY A 29 1.25 -7.27 0.03
N GLY A 30 2.05 -8.24 0.47
CA GLY A 30 1.82 -9.00 1.70
C GLY A 30 1.73 -8.18 2.98
N GLY A 31 1.14 -8.84 3.97
CA GLY A 31 0.94 -8.45 5.37
C GLY A 31 1.72 -7.26 5.90
N GLY A 32 0.99 -6.31 6.46
CA GLY A 32 1.54 -5.27 7.32
C GLY A 32 0.43 -4.46 7.98
N PHE A 33 0.24 -4.65 9.27
CA PHE A 33 -0.61 -3.81 10.11
C PHE A 33 -0.36 -2.32 9.84
N PRO A 34 -1.40 -1.47 9.81
CA PRO A 34 -1.23 -0.03 9.66
C PRO A 34 -0.53 0.52 10.91
N ARG A 35 0.80 0.70 10.84
CA ARG A 35 1.54 1.44 11.86
C ARG A 35 1.07 2.90 11.81
N PRO A 36 0.69 3.51 12.95
CA PRO A 36 0.35 4.93 13.02
C PRO A 36 1.63 5.74 12.79
N GLY A 37 1.87 6.09 11.53
CA GLY A 37 3.09 6.71 11.07
C GLY A 37 3.15 6.61 9.56
N GLY A 38 2.37 7.44 8.88
CA GLY A 38 2.29 7.55 7.41
C GLY A 38 3.57 8.10 6.77
N GLY A 39 4.71 7.57 7.19
CA GLY A 39 6.03 7.90 6.70
C GLY A 39 6.64 6.73 5.95
N ARG A 40 7.06 6.98 4.71
CA ARG A 40 7.90 6.02 4.00
C ARG A 40 9.25 5.94 4.72
N ARG A 41 9.72 4.71 5.01
CA ARG A 41 11.08 4.51 5.53
C ARG A 41 12.08 5.09 4.52
N CYS A 42 12.99 5.91 5.04
CA CYS A 42 13.98 6.67 4.29
C CYS A 42 15.35 6.39 4.91
N GLY A 43 15.93 5.24 4.56
CA GLY A 43 17.08 4.66 5.29
C GLY A 43 16.72 4.41 6.75
N ASN A 44 17.47 5.02 7.67
CA ASN A 44 17.26 4.94 9.11
C ASN A 44 16.21 5.94 9.66
N LEU A 45 15.57 6.70 8.77
CA LEU A 45 14.62 7.76 9.13
C LEU A 45 13.21 7.39 8.68
N VAL A 46 12.19 7.96 9.33
CA VAL A 46 10.80 7.90 8.88
C VAL A 46 10.36 9.32 8.55
N CYS A 47 10.08 9.58 7.27
CA CYS A 47 9.64 10.91 6.83
C CYS A 47 8.22 11.21 7.32
N ARG A 48 7.87 12.47 7.56
CA ARG A 48 6.49 12.84 7.90
C ARG A 48 5.55 12.58 6.71
N PRO A 49 4.23 12.46 6.95
CA PRO A 49 3.26 12.48 5.87
C PRO A 49 3.47 13.72 4.99
N ARG A 50 3.43 13.53 3.65
CA ARG A 50 3.73 14.53 2.60
C ARG A 50 5.20 14.91 2.38
N GLN A 51 6.15 14.36 3.13
CA GLN A 51 7.57 14.51 2.81
C GLN A 51 8.04 13.45 1.81
N ARG A 52 8.98 13.82 0.94
CA ARG A 52 9.62 12.90 -0.01
C ARG A 52 10.97 12.45 0.52
N CYS A 53 11.25 11.15 0.39
CA CYS A 53 12.57 10.61 0.64
C CYS A 53 13.43 10.81 -0.62
N VAL A 54 14.51 11.58 -0.50
CA VAL A 54 15.47 11.82 -1.59
C VAL A 54 16.87 11.33 -1.21
N PRO A 55 17.62 10.70 -2.12
CA PRO A 55 19.01 10.37 -1.88
C PRO A 55 19.85 11.64 -1.84
N GLN A 56 20.67 11.77 -0.81
CA GLN A 56 21.61 12.86 -0.65
C GLN A 56 23.01 12.38 -1.06
N GLN A 57 23.56 13.03 -2.08
CA GLN A 57 24.93 12.80 -2.48
C GLN A 57 25.86 13.44 -1.45
N VAL A 58 26.75 12.65 -0.87
CA VAL A 58 27.73 13.12 0.12
C VAL A 58 29.15 12.91 -0.38
N GLN A 59 30.01 13.85 -0.03
CA GLN A 59 31.44 13.74 -0.28
C GLN A 59 32.10 13.17 0.98
N CYS A 60 32.73 12.01 0.83
CA CYS A 60 33.39 11.30 1.92
C CYS A 60 34.90 11.30 1.70
N ILE A 61 35.67 11.16 2.78
CA ILE A 61 37.14 11.16 2.73
C ILE A 61 37.67 9.88 2.03
N ARG A 62 36.94 8.77 2.12
CA ARG A 62 37.30 7.46 1.53
C ARG A 62 36.11 6.83 0.83
N ALA A 63 36.28 6.44 -0.44
CA ALA A 63 35.27 5.76 -1.24
C ALA A 63 35.17 4.25 -0.89
N PRO A 64 34.00 3.61 -1.08
CA PRO A 64 32.73 4.18 -1.56
C PRO A 64 32.01 5.01 -0.51
N CYS A 65 31.43 6.15 -0.91
CA CYS A 65 30.64 6.97 0.01
C CYS A 65 29.31 6.29 0.31
N PRO A 66 28.88 6.27 1.59
CA PRO A 66 27.57 5.75 1.93
C PRO A 66 26.47 6.64 1.36
N THR A 67 25.44 6.02 0.79
CA THR A 67 24.24 6.74 0.36
C THR A 67 23.47 7.21 1.60
N LEU A 68 23.37 8.52 1.79
CA LEU A 68 22.51 9.10 2.81
C LEU A 68 21.15 9.45 2.20
N TYR A 69 20.13 9.50 3.04
CA TYR A 69 18.78 9.85 2.62
C TYR A 69 18.26 11.00 3.47
N ARG A 70 17.49 11.90 2.84
CA ARG A 70 16.90 13.08 3.48
C ARG A 70 15.40 13.15 3.17
N CYS A 71 14.64 13.61 4.15
CA CYS A 71 13.23 13.96 3.96
C CYS A 71 13.12 15.43 3.56
N VAL A 72 12.45 15.72 2.45
CA VAL A 72 12.16 17.06 1.93
C VAL A 72 10.68 17.33 1.79
#